data_AF-A0A1I7ZLS2-F1
#
_entry.id   AF-A0A1I7ZLS2-F1
#
_cell.length_a   1.000
_cell.length_b   1.000
_cell.length_c   1.000
_cell.angle_alpha   90.00
_cell.angle_beta   90.00
_cell.angle_gamma   90.00
#
_symmetry.space_group_name_H-M   'P 1'
#
loop_
_entity.id
_entity.type
_entity.pdbx_description
1 polymer ?
#
loop_
_entity_poly.entity_id
_entity_poly.type
_entity_poly.pdbx_seq_one_letter_code
_entity_poly.pdbx_strand_id
1 'polypeptide(L)'
;MRFLVSILFTVVAASLTKRAALNRDNYPDRLFPTDEPIPYKFISDFSSDDKKGVRNVLENIASNTCLSFEDVTKESDAQSNKSTIVFANSTECGAQAVGRRRHLATLYIHLAESECRI
;
A
#
# COMPACT_ATOMS: atom_id res chain seq x y z
N MET A 1 8.01 37.16 -48.14
CA MET A 1 6.79 36.73 -47.42
C MET A 1 7.22 35.85 -46.25
N ARG A 2 7.00 36.28 -45.00
CA ARG A 2 7.37 35.52 -43.79
C ARG A 2 6.12 34.78 -43.31
N PHE A 3 6.11 33.45 -43.44
CA PHE A 3 5.07 32.60 -42.88
C PHE A 3 5.35 32.35 -41.40
N LEU A 4 4.50 32.88 -40.52
CA LEU A 4 4.44 32.51 -39.11
C LEU A 4 3.57 31.26 -38.99
N VAL A 5 4.19 30.11 -38.72
CA VAL A 5 3.47 28.89 -38.36
C VAL A 5 3.31 28.87 -36.84
N SER A 6 2.12 29.24 -36.38
CA SER A 6 1.75 29.10 -34.96
C SER A 6 1.50 27.62 -34.65
N ILE A 7 2.48 26.98 -34.00
CA ILE A 7 2.34 25.62 -33.49
C ILE A 7 1.53 25.70 -32.19
N LEU A 8 0.23 25.41 -32.27
CA LEU A 8 -0.64 25.26 -31.12
C LEU A 8 -0.31 23.92 -30.43
N PHE A 9 0.40 23.97 -29.31
CA PHE A 9 0.54 22.83 -28.40
C PHE A 9 -0.77 22.66 -27.64
N THR A 10 -1.62 21.74 -28.09
CA THR A 10 -2.77 21.28 -27.30
C THR A 10 -2.26 20.38 -26.18
N VAL A 11 -2.11 20.94 -24.98
CA VAL A 11 -1.89 20.16 -23.77
C VAL A 11 -3.17 19.38 -23.50
N VAL A 12 -3.18 18.10 -23.86
CA VAL A 12 -4.23 17.18 -23.41
C VAL A 12 -4.03 16.99 -21.91
N ALA A 13 -4.83 17.70 -21.12
CA ALA A 13 -4.90 17.48 -19.69
C ALA A 13 -5.50 16.08 -19.48
N ALA A 14 -4.64 15.07 -19.33
CA ALA A 14 -5.04 13.77 -18.82
C ALA A 14 -5.52 13.98 -17.38
N SER A 15 -6.83 14.12 -17.18
CA SER A 15 -7.44 14.10 -15.86
C SER A 15 -7.27 12.68 -15.32
N LEU A 16 -6.14 12.42 -14.66
CA LEU A 16 -5.99 11.25 -13.81
C LEU A 16 -7.09 11.34 -12.75
N THR A 17 -8.15 10.54 -12.92
CA THR A 17 -9.22 10.43 -11.94
C THR A 17 -8.61 9.91 -10.64
N LYS A 18 -8.21 10.82 -9.76
CA LYS A 18 -7.65 10.50 -8.45
C LYS A 18 -8.73 9.73 -7.71
N ARG A 19 -8.53 8.42 -7.50
CA ARG A 19 -9.32 7.68 -6.52
C ARG A 19 -9.04 8.34 -5.18
N ALA A 20 -9.99 9.15 -4.70
CA ALA A 20 -9.88 9.73 -3.37
C ALA A 20 -9.84 8.56 -2.38
N ALA A 21 -8.89 8.61 -1.44
CA ALA A 21 -8.92 7.68 -0.32
C ALA A 21 -10.31 7.76 0.31
N LEU A 22 -10.99 6.62 0.45
CA LEU A 22 -12.31 6.56 1.07
C LEU A 22 -12.23 7.36 2.37
N ASN A 23 -13.04 8.41 2.47
CA ASN A 23 -13.22 9.15 3.70
C ASN A 23 -12.00 9.98 4.19
N ARG A 24 -11.10 10.39 3.29
CA ARG A 24 -9.94 11.27 3.62
C ARG A 24 -10.31 12.47 4.48
N ASP A 25 -11.38 13.15 4.10
CA ASP A 25 -11.77 14.42 4.72
C ASP A 25 -12.57 14.22 6.03
N ASN A 26 -13.12 13.02 6.26
CA ASN A 26 -13.90 12.68 7.46
C ASN A 26 -13.08 11.91 8.51
N TYR A 27 -12.05 11.16 8.10
CA TYR A 27 -11.22 10.32 8.99
C TYR A 27 -9.73 10.36 8.61
N PRO A 28 -9.07 11.53 8.68
CA PRO A 28 -7.66 11.67 8.31
C PRO A 28 -6.74 10.77 9.14
N ASP A 29 -7.11 10.47 10.39
CA ASP A 29 -6.34 9.61 11.29
C ASP A 29 -6.17 8.16 10.80
N ARG A 30 -7.05 7.72 9.87
CA ARG A 30 -7.06 6.37 9.29
C ARG A 30 -6.16 6.25 8.06
N LEU A 31 -5.58 7.34 7.60
CA LEU A 31 -4.67 7.31 6.46
C LEU A 31 -3.30 6.81 6.92
N PHE A 32 -2.65 6.06 6.04
CA PHE A 32 -1.23 5.78 6.21
C PHE A 32 -0.42 7.05 5.95
N PRO A 33 0.72 7.23 6.65
CA PRO A 33 1.63 8.32 6.37
C PRO A 33 2.15 8.22 4.93
N THR A 34 2.44 9.38 4.34
CA THR A 34 3.05 9.48 3.00
C THR A 34 4.49 9.99 3.06
N ASP A 35 4.95 10.38 4.24
CA ASP A 35 6.25 10.96 4.56
C ASP A 35 7.20 9.95 5.22
N GLU A 36 6.71 8.78 5.63
CA GLU A 36 7.51 7.69 6.17
C GLU A 36 7.09 6.32 5.60
N PRO A 37 8.01 5.35 5.54
CA PRO A 37 7.68 3.99 5.13
C PRO A 37 6.68 3.33 6.08
N ILE A 38 5.74 2.59 5.50
CA ILE A 38 4.78 1.74 6.20
C ILE A 38 5.46 0.40 6.50
N PRO A 39 5.70 0.05 7.76
CA PRO A 39 6.29 -1.24 8.11
C PRO A 39 5.34 -2.38 7.77
N TYR A 40 5.86 -3.46 7.22
CA TYR A 40 5.13 -4.71 7.03
C TYR A 40 5.98 -5.93 7.38
N LYS A 41 5.31 -7.01 7.78
CA LYS A 41 5.95 -8.30 8.00
C LYS A 41 5.04 -9.47 7.64
N PHE A 42 5.67 -10.62 7.47
CA PHE A 42 4.99 -11.90 7.29
C PHE A 42 5.04 -12.72 8.57
N ILE A 43 3.99 -13.51 8.84
CA ILE A 43 4.10 -14.57 9.85
C ILE A 43 5.15 -15.61 9.43
N SER A 44 5.71 -16.32 10.40
CA SER A 44 6.87 -17.21 10.20
C SER A 44 6.60 -18.31 9.18
N ASP A 45 5.40 -18.88 9.21
CA ASP A 45 4.88 -19.95 8.35
C ASP A 45 4.28 -19.45 7.03
N PHE A 46 4.37 -18.15 6.72
CA PHE A 46 3.92 -17.62 5.44
C PHE A 46 4.82 -18.12 4.31
N SER A 47 4.23 -18.62 3.23
CA SER A 47 4.92 -19.21 2.08
C SER A 47 5.98 -18.30 1.46
N SER A 48 7.11 -18.86 1.04
CA SER A 48 8.18 -18.10 0.38
C SER A 48 7.78 -17.51 -0.97
N ASP A 49 6.92 -18.20 -1.72
CA ASP A 49 6.51 -17.74 -3.04
C ASP A 49 5.49 -16.61 -2.93
N ASP A 50 4.56 -16.71 -1.98
CA ASP A 50 3.62 -15.62 -1.68
C ASP A 50 4.32 -14.39 -1.13
N LYS A 51 5.39 -14.57 -0.34
CA LYS A 51 6.24 -13.44 0.09
C LYS A 51 6.76 -12.64 -1.11
N LYS A 52 7.18 -13.31 -2.20
CA LYS A 52 7.63 -12.63 -3.42
C LYS A 52 6.47 -11.93 -4.12
N GLY A 53 5.32 -12.59 -4.24
CA GLY A 53 4.11 -12.01 -4.83
C GLY A 53 3.67 -10.74 -4.13
N VAL A 54 3.57 -10.78 -2.80
CA VAL A 54 3.21 -9.61 -1.97
C VAL A 54 4.24 -8.49 -2.10
N ARG A 55 5.55 -8.80 -2.08
CA ARG A 55 6.60 -7.78 -2.30
C ARG A 55 6.45 -7.08 -3.64
N ASN A 56 6.25 -7.83 -4.73
CA ASN A 56 6.03 -7.26 -6.06
C ASN A 56 4.81 -6.33 -6.09
N VAL A 57 3.71 -6.71 -5.40
CA VAL A 57 2.53 -5.85 -5.30
C VAL A 57 2.83 -4.57 -4.54
N LEU A 58 3.53 -4.65 -3.41
CA LEU A 58 3.91 -3.47 -2.62
C LEU A 58 4.85 -2.54 -3.41
N GLU A 59 5.81 -3.10 -4.14
CA GLU A 59 6.69 -2.34 -5.05
C GLU A 59 5.89 -1.66 -6.16
N ASN A 60 4.91 -2.35 -6.75
CA ASN A 60 4.02 -1.77 -7.76
C ASN A 60 3.13 -0.66 -7.17
N ILE A 61 2.66 -0.79 -5.93
CA ILE A 61 1.94 0.30 -5.26
C ILE A 61 2.88 1.49 -5.02
N ALA A 62 4.10 1.24 -4.54
CA ALA A 62 5.07 2.30 -4.28
C ALA A 62 5.49 3.04 -5.56
N SER A 63 5.61 2.36 -6.69
CA SER A 63 5.96 2.99 -7.97
C SER A 63 4.85 3.86 -8.57
N ASN A 64 3.59 3.63 -8.16
CA ASN A 64 2.42 4.34 -8.69
C ASN A 64 1.76 5.30 -7.67
N THR A 65 2.30 5.39 -6.45
CA THR A 65 1.72 6.21 -5.37
C THR A 65 2.81 6.93 -4.58
N CYS A 66 2.41 7.77 -3.62
CA CYS A 66 3.34 8.39 -2.67
C CYS A 66 3.58 7.52 -1.42
N LEU A 67 3.18 6.25 -1.43
CA LEU A 67 3.39 5.33 -0.31
C LEU A 67 4.73 4.62 -0.47
N SER A 68 5.41 4.39 0.64
CA SER A 68 6.59 3.55 0.71
C SER A 68 6.39 2.45 1.75
N PHE A 69 7.09 1.33 1.60
CA PHE A 69 6.92 0.14 2.44
C PHE A 69 8.27 -0.38 2.90
N GLU A 70 8.34 -0.89 4.13
CA GLU A 70 9.56 -1.42 4.75
C GLU A 70 9.34 -2.84 5.28
N ASP A 71 10.17 -3.80 4.83
CA ASP A 71 10.10 -5.21 5.26
C ASP A 71 10.79 -5.37 6.63
N VAL A 72 9.98 -5.44 7.70
CA VAL A 72 10.44 -5.65 9.08
C VAL A 72 10.27 -7.09 9.53
N THR A 73 10.16 -8.06 8.61
CA THR A 73 9.94 -9.48 8.94
C THR A 73 11.05 -10.09 9.79
N LYS A 74 12.28 -9.58 9.68
CA LYS A 74 13.42 -10.06 10.47
C LYS A 74 13.62 -9.30 11.78
N GLU A 75 12.84 -8.26 12.03
CA GLU A 75 12.96 -7.44 13.23
C GLU A 75 12.20 -8.06 14.39
N SER A 76 12.67 -7.82 15.61
CA SER A 76 11.98 -8.29 16.82
C SER A 76 10.74 -7.44 17.09
N ASP A 77 9.66 -8.08 17.57
CA ASP A 77 8.40 -7.42 17.91
C ASP A 77 8.53 -6.30 18.95
N ALA A 78 9.64 -6.26 19.69
CA ALA A 78 9.92 -5.27 20.71
C ALA A 78 10.23 -3.86 20.17
N GLN A 79 10.35 -3.68 18.84
CA GLN A 79 11.01 -2.52 18.27
C GLN A 79 10.10 -1.48 17.59
N SER A 80 8.83 -1.78 17.31
CA SER A 80 8.01 -0.90 16.48
C SER A 80 6.87 -0.23 17.24
N ASN A 81 7.06 1.05 17.56
CA ASN A 81 5.98 1.98 17.90
C ASN A 81 5.22 2.47 16.65
N LYS A 82 5.30 1.75 15.53
CA LYS A 82 4.64 2.11 14.27
C LYS A 82 3.55 1.10 13.95
N SER A 83 2.46 1.58 13.35
CA SER A 83 1.42 0.69 12.83
C SER A 83 2.03 -0.19 11.74
N THR A 84 2.02 -1.50 11.97
CA THR A 84 2.67 -2.48 11.11
C THR A 84 1.60 -3.33 10.42
N ILE A 85 1.75 -3.56 9.12
CA ILE A 85 0.91 -4.50 8.37
C ILE A 85 1.46 -5.92 8.55
N VAL A 86 0.62 -6.86 8.97
CA VAL A 86 1.00 -8.26 9.11
C VAL A 86 0.23 -9.11 8.12
N PHE A 87 0.95 -9.75 7.22
CA PHE A 87 0.41 -10.73 6.30
C PHE A 87 0.39 -12.10 6.98
N ALA A 88 -0.81 -12.67 7.08
CA ALA A 88 -1.07 -13.92 7.78
C ALA A 88 -1.78 -14.93 6.88
N ASN A 89 -1.46 -16.20 7.10
CA ASN A 89 -2.20 -17.32 6.54
C ASN A 89 -3.63 -17.33 7.11
N SER A 90 -4.59 -17.74 6.30
CA SER A 90 -5.99 -17.86 6.69
C SER A 90 -6.72 -18.81 5.74
N THR A 91 -7.95 -19.17 6.08
CA THR A 91 -8.91 -19.81 5.17
C THR A 91 -9.74 -18.77 4.40
N GLU A 92 -9.69 -17.51 4.81
CA GLU A 92 -10.47 -16.41 4.23
C GLU A 92 -9.55 -15.27 3.80
N CYS A 93 -9.99 -14.54 2.79
CA CYS A 93 -9.31 -13.33 2.32
C CYS A 93 -9.92 -12.09 2.93
N GLY A 94 -9.10 -11.27 3.57
CA GLY A 94 -9.60 -10.02 4.09
C GLY A 94 -8.60 -9.24 4.91
N ALA A 95 -8.90 -7.96 5.10
CA ALA A 95 -8.20 -7.11 6.06
C ALA A 95 -9.05 -6.96 7.32
N GLN A 96 -8.43 -7.02 8.49
CA GLN A 96 -9.12 -6.85 9.78
C GLN A 96 -9.74 -5.44 9.94
N ALA A 97 -9.27 -4.47 9.16
CA ALA A 97 -9.80 -3.11 9.11
C ALA A 97 -9.46 -2.45 7.78
N VAL A 98 -10.22 -1.39 7.44
CA VAL A 98 -9.89 -0.48 6.34
C VAL A 98 -9.08 0.69 6.89
N GLY A 99 -7.89 0.88 6.34
CA GLY A 99 -6.95 1.92 6.76
C GLY A 99 -6.28 1.63 8.10
N ARG A 100 -5.60 2.65 8.62
CA ARG A 100 -4.92 2.61 9.92
C ARG A 100 -5.96 2.69 11.05
N ARG A 101 -5.85 1.84 12.07
CA ARG A 101 -6.61 2.05 13.31
C ARG A 101 -5.94 3.15 14.14
N ARG A 102 -6.74 3.92 14.89
CA ARG A 102 -6.23 4.98 15.77
C ARG A 102 -5.26 4.35 16.78
N HIS A 103 -4.01 4.86 16.79
CA HIS A 103 -2.87 4.44 17.60
C HIS A 103 -2.38 3.00 17.42
N LEU A 104 -1.12 2.85 16.96
CA LEU A 104 -0.20 1.71 17.20
C LEU A 104 -0.67 0.30 16.80
N ALA A 105 -1.85 0.16 16.21
CA ALA A 105 -2.41 -1.16 15.98
C ALA A 105 -1.78 -1.81 14.76
N THR A 106 -1.39 -3.06 14.94
CA THR A 106 -1.08 -4.01 13.87
C THR A 106 -2.32 -4.22 13.00
N LEU A 107 -2.17 -4.07 11.70
CA LEU A 107 -3.21 -4.38 10.72
C LEU A 107 -2.95 -5.77 10.15
N TYR A 108 -3.85 -6.72 10.40
CA TYR A 108 -3.75 -8.04 9.79
C TYR A 108 -4.42 -8.08 8.42
N ILE A 109 -3.68 -8.58 7.43
CA ILE A 109 -4.18 -8.94 6.11
C ILE A 109 -4.06 -10.45 5.98
N HIS A 110 -5.21 -11.09 5.87
CA HIS A 110 -5.36 -12.52 5.74
C HIS A 110 -5.45 -12.90 4.26
N LEU A 111 -4.61 -13.84 3.84
CA LEU A 111 -4.55 -14.33 2.48
C LEU A 111 -4.84 -15.83 2.48
N ALA A 112 -6.01 -16.20 1.95
CA ALA A 112 -6.40 -17.60 1.80
C ALA A 112 -5.61 -18.29 0.70
N GLU A 113 -5.11 -19.51 0.98
CA GLU A 113 -4.17 -20.15 0.09
C GLU A 113 -4.75 -20.44 -1.30
N SER A 114 -6.02 -20.84 -1.33
CA SER A 114 -6.73 -21.29 -2.52
C SER A 114 -7.38 -20.18 -3.34
N GLU A 115 -7.45 -18.95 -2.81
CA GLU A 115 -8.30 -17.90 -3.41
C GLU A 115 -7.59 -16.55 -3.62
N CYS A 116 -6.65 -16.16 -2.73
CA CYS A 116 -6.09 -14.80 -2.75
C CYS A 116 -4.57 -14.74 -2.76
N ARG A 117 -3.92 -15.89 -2.92
CA ARG A 117 -2.50 -15.95 -3.24
C ARG A 117 -2.28 -15.64 -4.72
N ILE A 118 -1.18 -14.95 -5.00
CA ILE A 118 -0.84 -14.36 -6.30
C ILE A 118 0.22 -15.22 -6.97
#